data_AF-A0A3M7GKY2-F1
#
_entry.id   AF-A0A3M7GKY2-F1
#
_cell.length_a   1.000
_cell.length_b   1.000
_cell.length_c   1.000
_cell.angle_alpha   90.00
_cell.angle_beta   90.00
_cell.angle_gamma   90.00
#
_symmetry.space_group_name_H-M   'P 1'
#
loop_
_entity.id
_entity.type
_entity.pdbx_description
1 polymer ?
#
loop_
_entity_poly.entity_id
_entity_poly.type
_entity_poly.pdbx_seq_one_letter_code
_entity_poly.pdbx_strand_id
1 'polypeptide(L)'
;MFCVDLAPFYPDSIRPEFMNRIRTFYIETYHDRFFSHPPAWFTMYLWLELLYHVPLSFWAVGALLRGDPKVPAHLLVFAVQTALTTSTCIADYLSWSEYSNAEKIELGKLYVPYLALCKLSHPALFI
;
A
#
# COMPACT_ATOMS: atom_id res chain seq x y z
N MET A 1 2.21 2.79 5.18
CA MET A 1 1.50 1.98 6.19
C MET A 1 1.09 2.79 7.41
N PHE A 2 1.87 2.90 8.49
CA PHE A 2 1.36 3.53 9.74
C PHE A 2 0.85 4.98 9.62
N CYS A 3 1.51 5.82 8.83
CA CYS A 3 1.18 7.24 8.73
C CYS A 3 0.15 7.58 7.64
N VAL A 4 -0.16 6.64 6.75
CA VAL A 4 -1.00 6.87 5.56
C VAL A 4 -2.15 5.88 5.57
N ASP A 5 -1.86 4.61 5.29
CA ASP A 5 -2.87 3.56 5.11
C ASP A 5 -3.62 3.23 6.42
N LEU A 6 -2.91 3.21 7.56
CA LEU A 6 -3.52 2.90 8.86
C LEU A 6 -4.16 4.11 9.55
N ALA A 7 -4.03 5.31 8.98
CA ALA A 7 -4.61 6.54 9.54
C ALA A 7 -6.10 6.37 9.93
N PRO A 8 -6.97 5.73 9.12
CA PRO A 8 -8.39 5.54 9.48
C PRO A 8 -8.62 4.71 10.74
N PHE A 9 -7.67 3.86 11.16
CA PHE A 9 -7.82 3.03 12.37
C PHE A 9 -7.43 3.75 13.66
N TYR A 10 -6.75 4.90 13.58
CA TYR A 10 -6.48 5.71 14.77
C TYR A 10 -7.76 6.42 15.22
N PRO A 11 -8.17 6.34 16.49
CA PRO A 11 -9.16 7.25 17.05
C PRO A 11 -8.74 8.71 16.85
N ASP A 12 -9.69 9.60 16.57
CA ASP A 12 -9.41 11.01 16.31
C ASP A 12 -8.68 11.70 17.48
N SER A 13 -8.89 11.22 18.71
CA SER A 13 -8.24 11.75 19.91
C SER A 13 -6.72 11.51 19.96
N ILE A 14 -6.22 10.49 19.24
CA ILE A 14 -4.80 10.12 19.25
C ILE A 14 -4.13 10.26 17.87
N ARG A 15 -4.91 10.49 16.82
CA ARG A 15 -4.38 10.65 15.46
C ARG A 15 -3.60 11.96 15.37
N PRO A 16 -2.28 11.93 15.13
CA PRO A 16 -1.50 13.15 15.00
C PRO A 16 -1.96 14.00 13.82
N GLU A 17 -1.95 15.33 13.98
CA GLU A 17 -2.41 16.27 12.94
C GLU A 17 -1.66 16.11 11.62
N PHE A 18 -0.37 15.78 11.65
CA PHE A 18 0.43 15.59 10.44
C PHE A 18 -0.12 14.47 9.55
N MET A 19 -0.76 13.43 10.11
CA MET A 19 -1.36 12.35 9.31
C MET A 19 -2.55 12.87 8.50
N ASN A 20 -3.35 13.76 9.10
CA ASN A 20 -4.43 14.44 8.38
C ASN A 20 -3.87 15.33 7.28
N ARG A 21 -2.78 16.08 7.55
CA ARG A 21 -2.11 16.92 6.54
C ARG A 21 -1.58 16.10 5.37
N ILE A 22 -1.00 14.93 5.62
CA ILE A 22 -0.57 14.03 4.55
C ILE A 22 -1.79 13.58 3.73
N ARG A 23 -2.86 13.13 4.37
CA ARG A 23 -4.07 12.70 3.65
C ARG A 23 -4.66 13.83 2.80
N THR A 24 -4.74 15.04 3.35
CA THR A 24 -5.17 16.24 2.61
C THR A 24 -4.25 16.50 1.42
N PHE A 25 -2.93 16.43 1.58
CA PHE A 25 -1.98 16.58 0.48
C PHE A 25 -2.24 15.57 -0.65
N TYR A 26 -2.54 14.31 -0.32
CA TYR A 26 -2.85 13.28 -1.33
C TYR A 26 -4.15 13.56 -2.08
N ILE A 27 -5.19 14.00 -1.37
CA ILE A 27 -6.48 14.37 -1.96
C ILE A 27 -6.31 15.61 -2.85
N GLU A 28 -5.62 16.65 -2.38
CA GLU A 28 -5.48 17.92 -3.11
C GLU A 28 -4.49 17.85 -4.28
N THR A 29 -3.43 17.05 -4.17
CA THR A 29 -2.37 16.97 -5.20
C THR A 29 -2.64 15.91 -6.25
N TYR A 30 -3.12 14.73 -5.82
CA TYR A 30 -3.29 13.57 -6.70
C TYR A 30 -4.75 13.22 -6.96
N HIS A 31 -5.68 13.95 -6.34
CA HIS A 31 -7.12 13.66 -6.40
C HIS A 31 -7.39 12.21 -5.99
N ASP A 32 -6.71 11.70 -4.97
CA ASP A 32 -6.83 10.29 -4.59
C ASP A 32 -8.20 10.03 -3.92
N ARG A 33 -9.11 9.35 -4.66
CA ARG A 33 -10.45 9.03 -4.13
C ARG A 33 -10.43 7.96 -3.07
N PHE A 34 -9.41 7.12 -2.98
CA PHE A 34 -9.32 6.12 -1.92
C PHE A 34 -9.27 6.77 -0.54
N PHE A 35 -8.81 8.02 -0.45
CA PHE A 35 -8.81 8.79 0.78
C PHE A 35 -10.02 9.69 1.00
N SER A 36 -10.89 9.92 0.01
CA SER A 36 -12.10 10.74 0.18
C SER A 36 -13.40 9.91 0.14
N HIS A 37 -13.49 8.95 -0.77
CA HIS A 37 -14.63 8.09 -1.00
C HIS A 37 -14.17 6.63 -1.16
N PRO A 38 -13.63 6.01 -0.10
CA PRO A 38 -13.09 4.65 -0.18
C PRO A 38 -14.20 3.65 -0.53
N PRO A 39 -14.00 2.79 -1.55
CA PRO A 39 -14.90 1.68 -1.79
C PRO A 39 -14.79 0.64 -0.66
N ALA A 40 -15.86 -0.12 -0.42
CA ALA A 40 -15.92 -1.05 0.72
C ALA A 40 -14.77 -2.09 0.72
N TRP A 41 -14.33 -2.54 -0.46
CA TRP A 41 -13.21 -3.47 -0.61
C TRP A 41 -11.87 -2.86 -0.19
N PHE A 42 -11.70 -1.52 -0.25
CA PHE A 42 -10.45 -0.87 0.12
C PHE A 42 -10.17 -1.02 1.62
N THR A 43 -11.21 -0.95 2.46
CA THR A 43 -11.08 -1.21 3.90
C THR A 43 -10.56 -2.62 4.20
N MET A 44 -10.95 -3.62 3.41
CA MET A 44 -10.39 -4.98 3.54
C MET A 44 -8.87 -4.98 3.30
N TYR A 45 -8.37 -4.20 2.33
CA TYR A 45 -6.93 -4.10 2.07
C TYR A 45 -6.18 -3.43 3.22
N LEU A 46 -6.77 -2.41 3.85
CA LEU A 46 -6.20 -1.81 5.07
C LEU A 46 -6.11 -2.82 6.22
N TRP A 47 -7.10 -3.71 6.37
CA TRP A 47 -7.03 -4.80 7.35
C TRP A 47 -5.95 -5.82 7.00
N LEU A 48 -5.80 -6.19 5.73
CA LEU A 48 -4.72 -7.06 5.29
C LEU A 48 -3.33 -6.45 5.56
N GLU A 49 -3.18 -5.14 5.38
CA GLU A 49 -1.94 -4.47 5.75
C GLU A 49 -1.69 -4.50 7.27
N LEU A 50 -2.71 -4.21 8.07
CA LEU A 50 -2.60 -4.21 9.52
C LEU A 50 -2.30 -5.59 10.11
N LEU A 51 -3.00 -6.62 9.62
CA LEU A 51 -2.98 -7.96 10.21
C LEU A 51 -1.89 -8.87 9.61
N TYR A 52 -1.50 -8.63 8.35
CA TYR A 52 -0.50 -9.46 7.67
C TYR A 52 0.79 -8.68 7.39
N HIS A 53 0.73 -7.55 6.68
CA HIS A 53 1.95 -6.84 6.29
C HIS A 53 2.72 -6.31 7.48
N VAL A 54 2.06 -5.65 8.44
CA VAL A 54 2.72 -5.05 9.60
C VAL A 54 3.45 -6.09 10.47
N PRO A 55 2.79 -7.16 10.96
CA PRO A 55 3.50 -8.17 11.77
C PRO A 55 4.61 -8.85 11.00
N LEU A 56 4.38 -9.14 9.71
CA LEU A 56 5.38 -9.77 8.88
C LEU A 56 6.60 -8.86 8.64
N SER A 57 6.41 -7.56 8.42
CA SER A 57 7.51 -6.60 8.28
C SER A 57 8.36 -6.53 9.55
N PHE A 58 7.76 -6.51 10.74
CA PHE A 58 8.51 -6.55 12.00
C PHE A 58 9.32 -7.84 12.16
N TRP A 59 8.70 -9.00 11.88
CA TRP A 59 9.40 -10.28 11.94
C TRP A 59 10.51 -10.37 10.89
N ALA A 60 10.25 -9.92 9.66
CA ALA A 60 11.15 -10.04 8.52
C ALA A 60 12.48 -9.32 8.76
N VAL A 61 12.48 -8.15 9.42
CA VAL A 61 13.72 -7.43 9.78
C VAL A 61 14.64 -8.33 10.61
N GLY A 62 14.14 -8.93 11.68
CA GLY A 62 14.92 -9.85 12.50
C GLY A 62 15.27 -11.14 11.78
N ALA A 63 14.34 -11.68 10.98
CA ALA A 63 14.51 -12.92 10.22
C ALA A 63 15.57 -12.81 9.12
N LEU A 64 15.66 -11.65 8.44
CA LEU A 64 16.71 -11.33 7.48
C LEU A 64 18.09 -11.30 8.13
N LEU A 65 18.21 -10.62 9.28
CA LEU A 65 19.48 -10.49 10.01
C LEU A 65 20.05 -11.83 10.48
N ARG A 66 19.18 -12.81 10.76
CA ARG A 66 19.56 -14.16 11.21
C ARG A 66 19.55 -15.22 10.12
N GLY A 67 19.31 -14.84 8.86
CA GLY A 67 19.29 -15.76 7.72
C GLY A 67 18.23 -16.86 7.81
N ASP A 68 17.02 -16.54 8.29
CA ASP A 68 15.95 -17.54 8.44
C ASP A 68 15.50 -18.07 7.06
N PRO A 69 15.53 -19.40 6.82
CA PRO A 69 15.19 -19.98 5.52
C PRO A 69 13.72 -19.79 5.11
N LYS A 70 12.84 -19.37 6.03
CA LYS A 70 11.43 -19.09 5.72
C LYS A 70 11.22 -17.71 5.10
N VAL A 71 12.21 -16.83 5.17
CA VAL A 71 12.10 -15.44 4.67
C VAL A 71 11.67 -15.38 3.20
N PRO A 72 12.27 -16.14 2.26
CA PRO A 72 11.87 -16.07 0.85
C PRO A 72 10.39 -16.41 0.62
N ALA A 73 9.85 -17.41 1.33
CA ALA A 73 8.46 -17.81 1.20
C ALA A 73 7.50 -16.71 1.71
N HIS A 74 7.80 -16.12 2.88
CA HIS A 74 6.97 -15.04 3.41
C HIS A 74 7.05 -13.76 2.57
N LEU A 75 8.23 -13.41 2.07
CA LEU A 75 8.41 -12.27 1.16
C LEU A 75 7.67 -12.49 -0.16
N LEU A 76 7.63 -13.72 -0.68
CA LEU A 76 6.84 -14.05 -1.87
C LEU A 76 5.34 -13.81 -1.63
N VAL A 77 4.78 -14.29 -0.51
CA VAL A 77 3.36 -14.07 -0.18
C VAL A 77 3.09 -12.58 0.00
N PHE A 78 3.97 -11.85 0.70
CA PHE A 78 3.87 -10.39 0.85
C PHE A 78 3.86 -9.68 -0.51
N ALA A 79 4.79 -10.04 -1.40
CA ALA A 79 4.90 -9.44 -2.73
C ALA A 79 3.67 -9.74 -3.60
N VAL A 80 3.17 -10.98 -3.60
CA VAL A 80 1.96 -11.36 -4.35
C VAL A 80 0.74 -10.60 -3.82
N GLN A 81 0.56 -10.56 -2.50
CA GLN A 81 -0.55 -9.85 -1.90
C GLN A 81 -0.49 -8.35 -2.23
N THR A 82 0.68 -7.73 -2.08
CA THR A 82 0.89 -6.31 -2.41
C THR A 82 0.64 -6.03 -3.89
N ALA A 83 1.11 -6.91 -4.79
CA ALA A 83 0.87 -6.78 -6.23
C ALA A 83 -0.62 -6.85 -6.56
N LEU A 84 -1.35 -7.79 -5.96
CA LEU A 84 -2.78 -7.94 -6.18
C LEU A 84 -3.55 -6.71 -5.70
N THR A 85 -3.39 -6.30 -4.44
CA THR A 85 -4.11 -5.13 -3.89
C THR A 85 -3.78 -3.86 -4.67
N THR A 86 -2.50 -3.63 -4.99
CA THR A 86 -2.06 -2.46 -5.78
C THR A 86 -2.63 -2.51 -7.20
N SER A 87 -2.64 -3.68 -7.84
CA SER A 87 -3.21 -3.85 -9.18
C SER A 87 -4.72 -3.59 -9.20
N THR A 88 -5.44 -3.97 -8.14
CA THR A 88 -6.87 -3.67 -8.00
C THR A 88 -7.09 -2.16 -7.86
N CYS A 89 -6.30 -1.45 -7.05
CA CYS A 89 -6.36 0.01 -6.97
C CYS A 89 -6.06 0.66 -8.32
N ILE A 90 -5.07 0.15 -9.06
CA ILE A 90 -4.75 0.65 -10.41
C ILE A 90 -5.89 0.43 -11.40
N ALA A 91 -6.45 -0.78 -11.43
CA ALA A 91 -7.59 -1.08 -12.29
C ALA A 91 -8.79 -0.18 -11.96
N ASP A 92 -9.04 0.08 -10.68
CA ASP A 92 -10.14 0.92 -10.23
C ASP A 92 -9.94 2.38 -10.66
N TYR A 93 -8.79 3.02 -10.36
CA TYR A 93 -8.61 4.42 -10.73
C TYR A 93 -8.53 4.64 -12.26
N LEU A 94 -8.03 3.64 -13.00
CA LEU A 94 -8.04 3.69 -14.47
C LEU A 94 -9.47 3.67 -15.03
N SER A 95 -10.41 3.05 -14.30
CA SER A 95 -11.82 3.00 -14.68
C SER A 95 -12.60 4.29 -14.42
N TRP A 96 -12.08 5.21 -13.58
CA TRP A 96 -12.80 6.45 -13.25
C TRP A 96 -12.95 7.34 -14.49
N SER A 97 -14.20 7.53 -14.94
CA SER A 97 -14.55 8.29 -16.14
C SER A 97 -14.33 9.79 -16.00
N GLU A 98 -14.40 10.32 -14.77
CA GLU A 98 -14.31 11.76 -14.53
C GLU A 98 -12.85 12.25 -14.51
N TYR A 99 -11.87 11.35 -14.57
CA TYR A 99 -10.45 11.68 -14.47
C TYR A 99 -9.84 11.76 -15.86
N SER A 100 -9.16 12.87 -16.13
CA SER A 100 -8.35 13.00 -17.34
C SER A 100 -7.18 12.01 -17.33
N ASN A 101 -6.64 11.72 -18.51
CA ASN A 101 -5.46 10.86 -18.62
C ASN A 101 -4.25 11.43 -17.86
N ALA A 102 -4.12 12.76 -17.79
CA ALA A 102 -3.06 13.42 -17.04
C ALA A 102 -3.20 13.16 -15.52
N GLU A 103 -4.39 13.31 -14.96
CA GLU A 103 -4.65 13.00 -13.54
C GLU A 103 -4.39 11.52 -13.23
N LYS A 104 -4.77 10.60 -14.13
CA LYS A 104 -4.47 9.17 -13.98
C LYS A 104 -2.98 8.87 -13.99
N ILE A 105 -2.18 9.59 -14.79
CA ILE A 105 -0.72 9.46 -14.81
C ILE A 105 -0.11 10.02 -13.53
N GLU A 106 -0.57 11.18 -13.05
CA GLU A 106 -0.10 11.75 -11.79
C GLU A 106 -0.39 10.83 -10.61
N LEU A 107 -1.60 10.29 -10.53
CA LEU A 107 -1.97 9.29 -9.52
C LEU A 107 -1.13 8.01 -9.68
N GLY A 108 -0.87 7.58 -10.91
CA GLY A 108 -0.03 6.41 -11.20
C GLY A 108 1.40 6.51 -10.66
N LYS A 109 1.96 7.72 -10.51
CA LYS A 109 3.29 7.91 -9.90
C LYS A 109 3.34 7.43 -8.45
N LEU A 110 2.21 7.41 -7.76
CA LEU A 110 2.10 6.91 -6.39
C LEU A 110 2.06 5.38 -6.35
N TYR A 111 1.25 4.74 -7.19
CA TYR A 111 0.96 3.30 -7.11
C TYR A 111 1.93 2.41 -7.90
N VAL A 112 2.39 2.86 -9.07
CA VAL A 112 3.24 2.06 -9.98
C VAL A 112 4.60 1.65 -9.38
N PRO A 113 5.30 2.50 -8.60
CA PRO A 113 6.56 2.10 -7.97
C PRO A 113 6.43 0.87 -7.05
N TYR A 114 5.29 0.69 -6.38
CA TYR A 114 5.05 -0.47 -5.52
C TYR A 114 4.97 -1.77 -6.32
N LEU A 115 4.37 -1.76 -7.52
CA LEU A 115 4.39 -2.92 -8.42
C LEU A 115 5.81 -3.26 -8.87
N ALA A 116 6.63 -2.25 -9.17
CA ALA A 116 8.02 -2.46 -9.54
C ALA A 116 8.83 -3.09 -8.40
N LEU A 117 8.61 -2.64 -7.16
CA LEU A 117 9.23 -3.23 -5.96
C LEU A 117 8.80 -4.68 -5.74
N CYS A 118 7.51 -5.01 -5.93
CA CYS A 118 7.02 -6.39 -5.80
C CYS A 118 7.76 -7.35 -6.76
N LYS A 119 7.99 -6.89 -8.00
CA LYS A 119 8.76 -7.64 -9.00
C LYS A 119 10.22 -7.86 -8.56
N LEU A 120 10.84 -6.87 -7.92
CA LEU A 120 12.22 -6.94 -7.43
C LEU A 120 12.39 -7.85 -6.21
N SER A 121 11.37 -7.93 -5.35
CA SER A 121 11.35 -8.85 -4.19
C SER A 121 11.13 -10.33 -4.56
N HIS A 122 11.08 -10.66 -5.85
CA HIS A 122 10.99 -12.04 -6.31
C HIS A 122 12.29 -12.81 -6.00
N PRO A 123 12.24 -14.00 -5.39
CA PRO A 123 13.42 -14.73 -4.91
C PRO A 123 14.43 -15.13 -6.00
N ALA A 124 14.09 -15.03 -7.29
CA ALA A 124 15.03 -15.30 -8.39
C ALA A 124 16.22 -14.33 -8.47
N LEU A 125 16.22 -13.22 -7.71
CA LEU A 125 17.36 -12.29 -7.64
C LEU A 125 18.35 -12.58 -6.49
N PHE A 126 18.03 -13.53 -5.60
CA PHE A 126 18.84 -13.86 -4.42
C PHE A 126 19.43 -15.29 -4.47
N ILE A 127 19.43 -15.92 -5.64
CA ILE A 127 20.05 -17.23 -5.92
C ILE A 127 21.12 -17.04 -6.99
#